data_AF-A0A957IJP1-F1
#
_entry.id   AF-A0A957IJP1-F1
#
_cell.length_a   1.000
_cell.length_b   1.000
_cell.length_c   1.000
_cell.angle_alpha   90.00
_cell.angle_beta   90.00
_cell.angle_gamma   90.00
#
_symmetry.space_group_name_H-M   'P 1'
#
loop_
_entity.id
_entity.type
_entity.pdbx_description
1 polymer ?
#
loop_
_entity_poly.entity_id
_entity_poly.type
_entity_poly.pdbx_seq_one_letter_code
_entity_poly.pdbx_strand_id
1 'polypeptide(L)'
;MNRKNVFNLGLLLFLLVVGGLGITAVFTPLVHADTITVDTTADEVNTNGNCSLREAILSANGDTAVDSCTAGSGADVITLPPGTYTLSLAGAGENAAQTGDLDITADVTINGGGMNNSI
;
A
#
# COMPACT_ATOMS: atom_id res chain seq x y z
N MET A 1 1.06 -22.96 23.99
CA MET A 1 1.00 -22.15 25.23
C MET A 1 2.38 -22.19 25.88
N ASN A 2 3.27 -21.27 25.51
CA ASN A 2 4.62 -21.20 26.07
C ASN A 2 4.83 -19.84 26.76
N ARG A 3 5.51 -19.91 27.91
CA ARG A 3 5.40 -19.02 29.06
C ARG A 3 6.14 -17.69 28.91
N LYS A 4 5.64 -16.74 29.71
CA LYS A 4 6.06 -15.35 29.92
C LYS A 4 7.52 -15.27 30.38
N ASN A 5 8.32 -14.45 29.71
CA ASN A 5 9.63 -13.99 30.19
C ASN A 5 9.48 -12.64 30.88
N VAL A 6 10.18 -12.51 32.00
CA VAL A 6 9.88 -11.62 33.11
C VAL A 6 11.08 -10.68 33.33
N PHE A 7 10.79 -9.49 33.86
CA PHE A 7 11.67 -8.54 34.55
C PHE A 7 12.78 -7.82 33.77
N ASN A 8 12.64 -6.49 33.62
CA ASN A 8 13.75 -5.61 34.01
C ASN A 8 13.25 -4.31 34.66
N LEU A 9 13.86 -4.01 35.79
CA LEU A 9 13.53 -2.98 36.78
C LEU A 9 14.47 -1.78 36.58
N GLY A 10 13.94 -0.56 36.46
CA GLY A 10 14.77 0.64 36.42
C GLY A 10 13.99 1.93 36.20
N LEU A 11 13.39 2.45 37.28
CA LEU A 11 12.85 3.81 37.33
C LEU A 11 14.01 4.80 37.55
N LEU A 12 14.18 5.78 36.66
CA LEU A 12 14.97 6.99 36.93
C LEU A 12 14.34 8.19 36.22
N LEU A 13 13.79 9.09 37.04
CA LEU A 13 13.25 10.41 36.67
C LEU A 13 14.31 11.45 37.03
N PHE A 14 14.72 12.33 36.10
CA PHE A 14 15.14 13.70 36.43
C PHE A 14 15.02 14.61 35.21
N LEU A 15 14.16 15.63 35.34
CA LEU A 15 13.93 16.74 34.42
C LEU A 15 15.14 17.69 34.40
N LEU A 16 15.48 18.21 33.22
CA LEU A 16 16.23 19.45 33.07
C LEU A 16 15.66 20.26 31.89
N VAL A 17 14.85 21.26 32.23
CA VAL A 17 14.54 22.41 31.38
C VAL A 17 15.57 23.48 31.73
N VAL A 18 16.45 23.89 30.81
CA VAL A 18 16.90 25.29 30.59
C VAL A 18 17.58 25.43 29.23
N GLY A 19 17.05 26.29 28.37
CA GLY A 19 17.83 27.35 27.71
C GLY A 19 18.44 27.12 26.32
N GLY A 20 17.71 27.57 25.29
CA GLY A 20 18.27 28.49 24.28
C GLY A 20 19.28 27.96 23.26
N LEU A 21 18.81 27.24 22.24
CA LEU A 21 19.27 27.37 20.86
C LEU A 21 18.10 26.94 19.98
N GLY A 22 17.62 27.83 19.10
CA GLY A 22 16.48 27.57 18.22
C GLY A 22 16.80 26.49 17.19
N ILE A 23 16.76 25.24 17.60
CA ILE A 23 16.74 24.10 16.70
C ILE A 23 15.26 23.84 16.46
N THR A 24 14.70 24.41 15.40
CA THR A 24 13.43 23.94 14.88
C THR A 24 13.69 22.53 14.37
N ALA A 25 13.34 21.52 15.19
CA ALA A 25 13.33 20.15 14.73
C ALA A 25 12.37 20.07 13.54
N VAL A 26 12.92 19.98 12.34
CA VAL A 26 12.15 19.69 11.14
C VAL A 26 11.75 18.23 11.22
N PHE A 27 10.52 17.97 11.67
CA PHE A 27 9.94 16.64 11.60
C PHE A 27 9.58 16.39 10.14
N THR A 28 10.44 15.72 9.39
CA THR A 28 10.04 15.09 8.13
C THR A 28 9.21 13.87 8.49
N PRO A 29 7.92 13.78 8.12
CA PRO A 29 7.21 12.51 8.26
C PRO A 29 7.97 11.45 7.46
N LEU A 30 8.22 10.29 8.05
CA LEU A 30 8.60 9.12 7.26
C LEU A 30 7.39 8.82 6.37
N VAL A 31 7.52 9.09 5.08
CA VAL A 31 6.61 8.58 4.08
C VAL A 31 6.97 7.11 3.93
N HIS A 32 6.22 6.23 4.59
CA HIS A 32 6.20 4.83 4.22
C HIS A 32 5.29 4.72 3.01
N ALA A 33 5.83 4.21 1.92
CA ALA A 33 5.00 3.80 0.81
C ALA A 33 4.72 2.31 0.95
N ASP A 34 3.45 1.96 1.17
CA ASP A 34 3.09 0.55 1.24
C ASP A 34 3.20 -0.07 -0.15
N THR A 35 3.80 -1.25 -0.20
CA THR A 35 4.05 -1.96 -1.46
C THR A 35 2.98 -3.03 -1.64
N ILE A 36 2.12 -2.84 -2.65
CA ILE A 36 1.11 -3.80 -3.05
C ILE A 36 1.67 -4.59 -4.24
N THR A 37 1.88 -5.89 -4.07
CA THR A 37 2.47 -6.75 -5.11
C THR A 37 1.36 -7.51 -5.83
N VAL A 38 1.23 -7.27 -7.13
CA VAL A 38 0.31 -8.01 -8.00
C VAL A 38 0.91 -9.37 -8.33
N ASP A 39 0.11 -10.44 -8.29
CA ASP A 39 0.57 -11.81 -8.56
C ASP A 39 -0.21 -12.52 -9.68
N THR A 40 -1.28 -11.90 -10.19
CA THR A 40 -2.04 -12.38 -11.34
C THR A 40 -2.22 -11.28 -12.39
N THR A 41 -2.29 -11.69 -13.65
CA THR A 41 -2.61 -10.80 -14.80
C THR A 41 -4.09 -10.82 -15.15
N ALA A 42 -4.89 -11.66 -14.47
CA ALA A 42 -6.33 -11.66 -14.62
C ALA A 42 -6.91 -10.31 -14.22
N ASP A 43 -7.85 -9.80 -15.00
CA ASP A 43 -8.70 -8.69 -14.59
C ASP A 43 -9.88 -9.29 -13.83
N GLU A 44 -9.95 -9.05 -12.52
CA GLU A 44 -10.96 -9.62 -11.64
C GLU A 44 -11.17 -8.80 -10.37
N VAL A 45 -12.34 -9.00 -9.74
CA VAL A 45 -12.64 -8.58 -8.36
C VAL A 45 -13.40 -9.74 -7.73
N ASN A 46 -12.68 -10.76 -7.28
CA ASN A 46 -13.31 -11.91 -6.63
C ASN A 46 -12.52 -12.31 -5.37
N THR A 47 -12.73 -13.51 -4.86
CA THR A 47 -12.06 -13.98 -3.64
C THR A 47 -11.46 -15.34 -3.95
N ASN A 48 -10.36 -15.32 -4.69
CA ASN A 48 -9.66 -16.51 -5.15
C ASN A 48 -8.26 -16.65 -4.53
N GLY A 49 -7.85 -15.68 -3.71
CA GLY A 49 -6.57 -15.65 -3.02
C GLY A 49 -5.44 -15.06 -3.85
N ASN A 50 -5.72 -14.41 -4.98
CA ASN A 50 -4.76 -13.68 -5.78
C ASN A 50 -4.91 -12.17 -5.53
N CYS A 51 -3.93 -11.40 -6.01
CA CYS A 51 -3.97 -9.95 -6.05
C CYS A 51 -3.79 -9.50 -7.50
N SER A 52 -4.91 -9.18 -8.18
CA SER A 52 -4.90 -8.59 -9.52
C SER A 52 -4.55 -7.10 -9.50
N LEU A 53 -4.26 -6.53 -10.67
CA LEU A 53 -4.06 -5.08 -10.80
C LEU A 53 -5.30 -4.29 -10.34
N ARG A 54 -6.50 -4.78 -10.65
CA ARG A 54 -7.76 -4.12 -10.25
C ARG A 54 -7.93 -4.16 -8.74
N GLU A 55 -7.72 -5.30 -8.11
CA GLU A 55 -7.77 -5.43 -6.65
C GLU A 55 -6.68 -4.61 -5.95
N ALA A 56 -5.49 -4.51 -6.55
CA ALA A 56 -4.42 -3.67 -6.02
C ALA A 56 -4.78 -2.17 -6.05
N ILE A 57 -5.41 -1.70 -7.13
CA ILE A 57 -5.91 -0.32 -7.23
C ILE A 57 -7.06 -0.08 -6.25
N LEU A 58 -7.99 -1.02 -6.11
CA LEU A 58 -9.06 -0.94 -5.11
C LEU A 58 -8.48 -0.86 -3.69
N SER A 59 -7.42 -1.63 -3.42
CA SER A 59 -6.74 -1.65 -2.12
C SER A 59 -6.02 -0.35 -1.81
N ALA A 60 -5.32 0.23 -2.79
CA ALA A 60 -4.66 1.53 -2.68
C ALA A 60 -5.67 2.68 -2.52
N ASN A 61 -6.70 2.72 -3.36
CA ASN A 61 -7.73 3.77 -3.29
C ASN A 61 -8.49 3.76 -1.95
N GLY A 62 -8.70 2.58 -1.37
CA GLY A 62 -9.50 2.40 -0.16
C GLY A 62 -8.71 2.39 1.15
N ASP A 63 -7.37 2.35 1.11
CA ASP A 63 -6.52 2.01 2.27
C ASP A 63 -7.00 0.74 3.01
N THR A 64 -7.52 -0.24 2.27
CA THR A 64 -8.14 -1.46 2.82
C THR A 64 -7.74 -2.68 2.01
N ALA A 65 -7.42 -3.78 2.67
CA ALA A 65 -7.07 -5.02 1.97
C ALA A 65 -8.24 -5.52 1.10
N VAL A 66 -7.92 -5.92 -0.13
CA VAL A 66 -8.86 -6.50 -1.10
C VAL A 66 -8.31 -7.85 -1.54
N ASP A 67 -9.05 -8.92 -1.25
CA ASP A 67 -8.61 -10.31 -1.37
C ASP A 67 -7.19 -10.55 -0.77
N SER A 68 -6.23 -11.02 -1.57
CA SER A 68 -4.83 -11.20 -1.14
C SER A 68 -3.98 -9.94 -1.27
N CYS A 69 -4.51 -8.82 -1.79
CA CYS A 69 -3.80 -7.55 -1.80
C CYS A 69 -3.72 -6.98 -0.37
N THR A 70 -2.52 -6.58 0.04
CA THR A 70 -2.32 -5.82 1.28
C THR A 70 -3.03 -4.47 1.20
N ALA A 71 -3.58 -4.00 2.32
CA ALA A 71 -4.15 -2.66 2.43
C ALA A 71 -3.11 -1.60 2.01
N GLY A 72 -3.55 -0.58 1.28
CA GLY A 72 -2.75 0.63 1.06
C GLY A 72 -2.66 1.50 2.32
N SER A 73 -1.73 2.45 2.30
CA SER A 73 -1.70 3.54 3.26
C SER A 73 -0.92 4.74 2.72
N GLY A 74 -1.62 5.87 2.56
CA GLY A 74 -0.96 7.10 2.15
C GLY A 74 -0.53 7.06 0.70
N ALA A 75 0.77 7.12 0.43
CA ALA A 75 1.29 7.02 -0.94
C ALA A 75 1.73 5.58 -1.21
N ASP A 76 1.12 4.88 -2.15
CA ASP A 76 1.38 3.45 -2.37
C ASP A 76 2.30 3.18 -3.56
N VAL A 77 2.96 2.03 -3.55
CA VAL A 77 3.69 1.47 -4.69
C VAL A 77 3.02 0.16 -5.11
N ILE A 78 2.39 0.15 -6.28
CA ILE A 78 1.91 -1.09 -6.90
C ILE A 78 3.04 -1.67 -7.76
N THR A 79 3.51 -2.86 -7.42
CA THR A 79 4.55 -3.57 -8.18
C THR A 79 3.93 -4.59 -9.11
N LEU A 80 4.22 -4.47 -10.40
CA LEU A 80 3.74 -5.39 -11.44
C LEU A 80 4.87 -6.31 -11.90
N PRO A 81 4.73 -7.63 -11.73
CA PRO A 81 5.56 -8.58 -12.47
C PRO A 81 5.45 -8.37 -13.99
N PRO A 82 6.43 -8.83 -14.79
CA PRO A 82 6.32 -8.81 -16.24
C PRO A 82 5.06 -9.57 -16.70
N GLY A 83 4.18 -8.91 -17.45
CA GLY A 83 2.90 -9.49 -17.86
C GLY A 83 2.03 -8.48 -18.60
N THR A 84 1.03 -8.97 -19.36
CA THR A 84 0.06 -8.11 -20.05
C THR A 84 -1.21 -8.11 -19.22
N TYR A 85 -1.63 -6.92 -18.78
CA TYR A 85 -2.81 -6.74 -17.94
C TYR A 85 -3.97 -6.28 -18.81
N THR A 86 -4.74 -7.24 -19.35
CA THR A 86 -5.87 -6.92 -20.24
C THR A 86 -7.13 -6.70 -19.42
N LEU A 87 -7.68 -5.49 -19.46
CA LEU A 87 -8.98 -5.19 -18.85
C LEU A 87 -10.10 -5.88 -19.63
N SER A 88 -10.82 -6.78 -18.96
CA SER A 88 -11.84 -7.66 -19.54
C SER A 88 -13.21 -7.53 -18.86
N LEU A 89 -13.28 -6.95 -17.66
CA LEU A 89 -14.54 -6.64 -16.99
C LEU A 89 -15.23 -5.50 -17.74
N ALA A 90 -16.34 -5.80 -18.40
CA ALA A 90 -17.15 -4.78 -19.07
C ALA A 90 -17.83 -3.86 -18.05
N GLY A 91 -17.88 -2.57 -18.37
CA GLY A 91 -18.47 -1.53 -17.54
C GLY A 91 -18.07 -0.16 -18.07
N ALA A 92 -18.80 0.89 -17.70
CA ALA A 92 -18.46 2.28 -18.01
C ALA A 92 -19.19 3.24 -17.07
N GLY A 93 -18.61 4.41 -16.82
CA GLY A 93 -19.24 5.50 -16.06
C GLY A 93 -19.30 5.26 -14.55
N GLU A 94 -18.45 4.38 -14.05
CA GLU A 94 -18.14 4.23 -12.62
C GLU A 94 -16.82 4.99 -12.32
N ASN A 95 -16.45 5.17 -11.05
CA ASN A 95 -15.25 5.96 -10.66
C ASN A 95 -14.49 5.31 -9.48
N ALA A 96 -14.63 4.00 -9.33
CA ALA A 96 -14.16 3.19 -8.23
C ALA A 96 -13.34 1.99 -8.71
N ALA A 97 -13.02 1.89 -10.01
CA ALA A 97 -12.27 0.78 -10.61
C ALA A 97 -12.87 -0.62 -10.40
N GLN A 98 -14.17 -0.73 -10.12
CA GLN A 98 -14.87 -2.02 -9.98
C GLN A 98 -15.09 -2.74 -11.33
N THR A 99 -15.23 -1.99 -12.43
CA THR A 99 -15.49 -2.54 -13.77
C THR A 99 -14.98 -1.58 -14.85
N GLY A 100 -14.69 -2.05 -16.06
CA GLY A 100 -14.28 -1.15 -17.14
C GLY A 100 -12.85 -0.65 -16.92
N ASP A 101 -12.66 0.66 -16.88
CA ASP A 101 -11.37 1.28 -16.64
C ASP A 101 -10.90 1.15 -15.18
N LEU A 102 -9.70 1.68 -14.94
CA LEU A 102 -9.03 1.66 -13.65
C LEU A 102 -8.84 3.11 -13.19
N ASP A 103 -9.75 3.58 -12.35
CA ASP A 103 -9.62 4.88 -11.70
C ASP A 103 -8.66 4.81 -10.52
N ILE A 104 -7.66 5.70 -10.51
CA ILE A 104 -6.75 5.88 -9.37
C ILE A 104 -7.16 7.17 -8.67
N THR A 105 -7.59 7.05 -7.42
CA THR A 105 -8.06 8.16 -6.58
C THR A 105 -7.13 8.48 -5.40
N ALA A 106 -6.08 7.66 -5.20
CA ALA A 106 -5.03 7.85 -4.20
C ALA A 106 -3.67 8.15 -4.86
N ASP A 107 -2.68 8.54 -4.06
CA ASP A 107 -1.31 8.77 -4.53
C ASP A 107 -0.63 7.41 -4.77
N VAL A 108 -0.57 6.97 -6.03
CA VAL A 108 -0.02 5.65 -6.40
C VAL A 108 1.15 5.79 -7.37
N THR A 109 2.23 5.07 -7.09
CA THR A 109 3.30 4.78 -8.05
C THR A 109 3.14 3.36 -8.57
N ILE A 110 2.99 3.20 -9.89
CA ILE A 110 2.97 1.86 -10.51
C ILE A 110 4.38 1.55 -11.03
N ASN A 111 5.02 0.57 -10.40
CA ASN A 111 6.32 0.06 -10.79
C ASN A 111 6.18 -1.15 -11.71
N GLY A 112 6.28 -0.91 -13.02
CA GLY A 112 6.28 -1.95 -14.03
C GLY A 112 7.59 -2.74 -14.05
N GLY A 113 7.50 -4.07 -13.91
CA GLY A 113 8.63 -4.99 -13.98
C GLY A 113 9.23 -5.10 -15.39
N GLY A 114 10.07 -4.14 -15.77
CA GLY A 114 10.99 -4.26 -16.91
C GLY A 114 10.43 -3.85 -18.27
N MET A 115 11.32 -3.30 -19.10
CA MET A 115 11.09 -2.92 -20.50
C MET A 115 10.53 -4.14 -21.26
N ASN A 116 9.36 -4.01 -21.89
CA ASN A 116 8.85 -4.75 -23.08
C ASN A 116 7.35 -5.07 -23.01
N ASN A 117 6.64 -4.83 -21.91
CA ASN A 117 5.23 -5.18 -21.83
C ASN A 117 4.38 -3.98 -21.41
N SER A 118 3.57 -3.50 -22.35
CA SER A 118 2.62 -2.42 -22.12
C SER A 118 1.64 -2.80 -21.01
N ILE A 119 1.55 -1.92 -20.02
CA ILE A 119 0.35 -1.69 -19.21
C ILE A 119 -0.80 -1.22 -20.10
#